data_AF-A0A2G9GZD3-F1
#
_entry.id   AF-A0A2G9GZD3-F1
#
_cell.length_a   1.000
_cell.length_b   1.000
_cell.length_c   1.000
_cell.angle_alpha   90.00
_cell.angle_beta   90.00
_cell.angle_gamma   90.00
#
_symmetry.space_group_name_H-M   'P 1'
#
loop_
_entity.id
_entity.type
_entity.pdbx_description
1 polymer ?
#
loop_
_entity_poly.entity_id
_entity_poly.type
_entity_poly.pdbx_seq_one_letter_code
_entity_poly.pdbx_strand_id
1 'polypeptide(L)'
;MILSTTITHSSSSSSSSSSKLFSCSSTPRVYASPSTLRISCSFKFGGGGGGVWRSGCSCLVFCTSKLRGMAEALVEKNSSSSTAAAAEVVFSSSAYDQGEISTPRTFLDASTEQDLLLVIQKEAEAGRLPINIAQGMEELYHNYQNAVLQSGHPRAHEIVLSNMAVALDRISMEVQDPFQFSSHHEAIRKPFDYYMFGQKYIAPLLDFRNSFLGNMSLFNEMENKLQQGENVILISNHQTEADPAIIALLLESTNPYIAENMISVAGDRVVTDPLCKPFSMGRNLLCVYSKKHMYDDPELVDMKKRANTKSLKELAMLLRSGSKIIWIAPSGGRDRPDPVTKEWYPAPFDVSSVDNMRRLAEHAGVPGHIYPLAVLCYDVMPPPLQVEKEIGEKRVISFHGVGLSVGPKISYQEITAALKDPEKVKMAYTQSLYSSVCEQYNVLKSAVHGKQGLNASTPTISLSQPWL
;
A
#
# COMPACT_ATOMS: atom_id res chain seq x y z
N MET A 1 -13.75 -76.71 31.46
CA MET A 1 -13.69 -77.54 30.23
C MET A 1 -12.32 -77.37 29.61
N ILE A 2 -11.49 -78.42 29.75
CA ILE A 2 -10.36 -78.88 28.89
C ILE A 2 -9.20 -77.88 28.70
N LEU A 3 -8.21 -77.89 29.62
CA LEU A 3 -6.86 -78.52 29.56
C LEU A 3 -5.81 -77.54 28.97
N SER A 4 -4.57 -77.37 29.45
CA SER A 4 -3.82 -77.79 30.64
C SER A 4 -2.38 -77.21 30.54
N THR A 5 -1.77 -76.95 31.70
CA THR A 5 -0.34 -77.12 32.06
C THR A 5 0.80 -76.28 31.44
N THR A 6 1.33 -75.36 32.28
CA THR A 6 2.67 -75.34 32.91
C THR A 6 3.94 -75.46 32.05
N ILE A 7 4.88 -74.50 32.16
CA ILE A 7 6.18 -74.62 32.90
C ILE A 7 7.07 -73.37 32.65
N THR A 8 7.66 -72.91 33.75
CA THR A 8 8.64 -71.85 33.98
C THR A 8 10.04 -72.15 33.42
N HIS A 9 10.80 -71.11 33.02
CA HIS A 9 12.20 -70.96 33.45
C HIS A 9 12.68 -69.49 33.39
N SER A 10 13.51 -69.19 34.39
CA SER A 10 14.07 -67.93 34.85
C SER A 10 15.40 -67.55 34.16
N SER A 11 15.70 -66.25 34.08
CA SER A 11 17.02 -65.60 34.39
C SER A 11 17.01 -64.12 33.95
N SER A 12 17.06 -63.16 34.89
CA SER A 12 18.18 -62.22 35.16
C SER A 12 18.74 -61.53 33.90
N SER A 13 18.87 -60.20 33.77
CA SER A 13 19.36 -59.20 34.72
C SER A 13 19.25 -57.80 34.08
N SER A 14 19.23 -56.78 34.93
CA SER A 14 19.19 -55.35 34.66
C SER A 14 20.39 -54.79 33.88
N SER A 15 20.17 -53.78 33.04
CA SER A 15 20.96 -52.52 33.10
C SER A 15 20.39 -51.42 32.20
N SER A 16 20.25 -50.24 32.81
CA SER A 16 20.04 -48.93 32.21
C SER A 16 21.21 -48.51 31.32
N SER A 17 20.97 -47.80 30.22
CA SER A 17 21.97 -46.84 29.71
C SER A 17 21.38 -45.68 28.92
N SER A 18 22.06 -44.55 29.09
CA SER A 18 21.79 -43.19 28.69
C SER A 18 21.90 -42.93 27.19
N SER A 19 21.07 -42.02 26.68
CA SER A 19 21.23 -41.36 25.39
C SER A 19 22.31 -40.27 25.46
N LYS A 20 23.32 -40.38 24.58
CA LYS A 20 24.29 -39.33 24.28
C LYS A 20 24.04 -38.72 22.90
N LEU A 21 24.26 -37.42 22.86
CA LEU A 21 24.26 -36.48 21.73
C LEU A 21 25.06 -36.96 20.51
N PHE A 22 24.55 -36.59 19.33
CA PHE A 22 25.37 -36.38 18.13
C PHE A 22 25.15 -34.97 17.59
N SER A 23 26.26 -34.23 17.49
CA SER A 23 26.40 -32.96 16.78
C SER A 23 26.87 -33.25 15.37
N CYS A 24 26.27 -32.60 14.37
CA CYS A 24 26.87 -32.49 13.03
C CYS A 24 26.96 -31.01 12.63
N SER A 25 28.19 -30.57 12.45
CA SER A 25 28.60 -29.32 11.84
C SER A 25 28.63 -29.46 10.31
N SER A 26 28.25 -28.41 9.60
CA SER A 26 28.45 -28.31 8.14
C SER A 26 28.85 -26.88 7.79
N THR A 27 29.99 -26.76 7.13
CA THR A 27 30.63 -25.52 6.67
C THR A 27 29.92 -24.92 5.45
N PRO A 28 29.88 -23.59 5.27
CA PRO A 28 29.40 -22.99 4.02
C PRO A 28 30.53 -22.83 3.00
N ARG A 29 30.22 -23.21 1.76
CA ARG A 29 31.06 -23.11 0.56
C ARG A 29 31.06 -21.68 0.02
N VAL A 30 32.25 -21.16 -0.26
CA VAL A 30 32.52 -19.87 -0.91
C VAL A 30 32.18 -19.95 -2.40
N TYR A 31 31.43 -18.99 -2.93
CA TYR A 31 31.36 -18.72 -4.38
C TYR A 31 31.88 -17.30 -4.68
N ALA A 32 32.73 -17.25 -5.69
CA ALA A 32 33.48 -16.07 -6.14
C ALA A 32 32.60 -15.05 -6.86
N SER A 33 32.89 -13.76 -6.62
CA SER A 33 32.28 -12.60 -7.26
C SER A 33 32.81 -12.35 -8.68
N PRO A 34 32.01 -11.80 -9.61
CA PRO A 34 32.53 -11.04 -10.74
C PRO A 34 32.64 -9.55 -10.40
N SER A 35 33.75 -8.98 -10.85
CA SER A 35 34.30 -7.64 -10.69
C SER A 35 33.36 -6.46 -10.97
N THR A 36 33.36 -5.49 -10.06
CA THR A 36 32.86 -4.12 -10.24
C THR A 36 33.85 -3.24 -11.03
N LEU A 37 33.39 -2.59 -12.08
CA LEU A 37 34.01 -1.37 -12.62
C LEU A 37 33.40 -0.16 -11.90
N ARG A 38 34.17 0.47 -11.01
CA ARG A 38 33.82 1.74 -10.36
C ARG A 38 34.49 2.88 -11.13
N ILE A 39 33.68 3.82 -11.64
CA ILE A 39 34.15 5.13 -12.07
C ILE A 39 33.99 6.09 -10.88
N SER A 40 35.11 6.58 -10.35
CA SER A 40 35.17 7.60 -9.31
C SER A 40 35.03 9.00 -9.92
N CYS A 41 33.97 9.73 -9.57
CA CYS A 41 33.89 11.17 -9.81
C CYS A 41 34.26 11.91 -8.52
N SER A 42 35.46 12.46 -8.51
CA SER A 42 36.03 13.27 -7.44
C SER A 42 35.49 14.70 -7.53
N PHE A 43 34.65 15.14 -6.59
CA PHE A 43 34.35 16.56 -6.43
C PHE A 43 35.48 17.24 -5.64
N LYS A 44 36.27 18.07 -6.33
CA LYS A 44 37.21 18.99 -5.68
C LYS A 44 36.43 20.17 -5.10
N PHE A 45 36.46 20.32 -3.77
CA PHE A 45 36.20 21.61 -3.12
C PHE A 45 37.44 22.49 -3.30
N GLY A 46 37.31 23.54 -4.10
CA GLY A 46 38.25 24.65 -4.12
C GLY A 46 37.87 25.64 -3.03
N GLY A 47 38.72 25.76 -2.00
CA GLY A 47 38.66 26.86 -1.05
C GLY A 47 39.24 28.14 -1.66
N GLY A 48 38.76 29.29 -1.19
CA GLY A 48 39.34 30.59 -1.53
C GLY A 48 38.52 31.77 -1.02
N GLY A 49 38.94 32.31 0.14
CA GLY A 49 39.09 33.75 0.31
C GLY A 49 37.88 34.59 0.73
N GLY A 50 37.77 34.81 2.04
CA GLY A 50 37.68 36.10 2.72
C GLY A 50 36.95 37.29 2.08
N GLY A 51 36.05 37.90 2.87
CA GLY A 51 35.92 39.37 2.84
C GLY A 51 34.52 39.94 3.11
N VAL A 52 34.44 40.63 4.26
CA VAL A 52 33.74 41.91 4.47
C VAL A 52 32.23 41.89 4.76
N TRP A 53 31.95 42.20 6.04
CA TRP A 53 30.72 42.85 6.53
C TRP A 53 30.52 44.25 5.94
N ARG A 54 29.26 44.58 5.59
CA ARG A 54 28.60 45.91 5.63
C ARG A 54 27.12 45.67 5.31
N SER A 55 26.17 45.84 6.24
CA SER A 55 25.56 47.09 6.70
C SER A 55 25.12 48.02 5.56
N GLY A 56 23.82 48.28 5.44
CA GLY A 56 23.28 49.29 4.54
C GLY A 56 21.80 49.14 4.22
N CYS A 57 20.96 49.72 5.07
CA CYS A 57 19.56 50.04 4.83
C CYS A 57 19.43 51.13 3.73
N SER A 58 18.44 51.04 2.82
CA SER A 58 17.44 52.11 2.63
C SER A 58 16.34 51.74 1.63
N CYS A 59 15.12 52.08 2.03
CA CYS A 59 13.92 52.31 1.24
C CYS A 59 14.14 53.23 0.02
N LEU A 60 13.34 53.06 -1.05
CA LEU A 60 12.60 54.08 -1.84
C LEU A 60 11.95 53.36 -3.05
N VAL A 61 10.62 53.21 -3.08
CA VAL A 61 9.59 54.08 -3.70
C VAL A 61 9.35 53.83 -5.21
N PHE A 62 8.15 53.32 -5.47
CA PHE A 62 7.24 53.47 -6.61
C PHE A 62 7.76 53.78 -8.02
N CYS A 63 7.33 52.95 -8.98
CA CYS A 63 6.68 53.44 -10.20
C CYS A 63 5.64 52.43 -10.73
N THR A 64 4.38 52.87 -10.72
CA THR A 64 3.26 52.32 -11.47
C THR A 64 3.25 52.91 -12.88
N SER A 65 2.98 52.11 -13.90
CA SER A 65 2.48 52.62 -15.18
C SER A 65 1.45 51.67 -15.80
N LYS A 66 0.22 52.20 -15.92
CA LYS A 66 -0.92 51.70 -16.70
C LYS A 66 -0.64 51.76 -18.21
N LEU A 67 -1.27 50.85 -18.96
CA LEU A 67 -1.93 51.01 -20.29
C LEU A 67 -2.82 49.74 -20.42
N ARG A 68 -4.17 49.73 -20.38
CA ARG A 68 -5.23 50.31 -21.26
C ARG A 68 -4.88 50.10 -22.75
N GLY A 69 -5.67 49.43 -23.58
CA GLY A 69 -6.96 48.74 -23.46
C GLY A 69 -7.47 48.43 -24.88
N MET A 70 -8.48 47.58 -25.02
CA MET A 70 -9.50 47.69 -26.07
C MET A 70 -10.75 46.94 -25.63
N ALA A 71 -11.88 47.61 -25.74
CA ALA A 71 -13.23 47.15 -25.47
C ALA A 71 -14.10 47.63 -26.65
N GLU A 72 -15.07 46.81 -27.04
CA GLU A 72 -16.42 47.14 -27.55
C GLU A 72 -17.13 45.77 -27.67
N ALA A 73 -18.16 45.36 -26.90
CA ALA A 73 -19.45 46.00 -26.53
C ALA A 73 -20.33 46.16 -27.79
N LEU A 74 -21.60 45.75 -27.92
CA LEU A 74 -22.74 45.35 -27.08
C LEU A 74 -23.76 44.66 -28.06
N VAL A 75 -24.85 44.01 -27.69
CA VAL A 75 -26.10 44.58 -27.15
C VAL A 75 -27.09 43.44 -26.87
N GLU A 76 -27.63 43.41 -25.65
CA GLU A 76 -28.87 42.72 -25.27
C GLU A 76 -30.10 43.47 -25.77
N LYS A 77 -31.21 42.77 -26.02
CA LYS A 77 -32.54 43.38 -25.93
C LYS A 77 -33.59 42.39 -25.43
N ASN A 78 -34.12 42.70 -24.24
CA ASN A 78 -35.35 42.11 -23.68
C ASN A 78 -36.59 42.59 -24.45
N SER A 79 -37.59 41.71 -24.61
CA SER A 79 -38.92 41.82 -23.98
C SER A 79 -40.06 41.20 -24.81
N SER A 80 -41.05 40.70 -24.06
CA SER A 80 -42.48 40.55 -24.36
C SER A 80 -43.02 39.20 -24.86
N SER A 81 -43.98 38.74 -24.07
CA SER A 81 -44.97 37.69 -24.33
C SER A 81 -45.95 38.08 -25.42
N SER A 82 -46.35 37.14 -26.28
CA SER A 82 -47.76 36.94 -26.66
C SER A 82 -47.95 35.63 -27.44
N THR A 83 -49.11 35.04 -27.17
CA THR A 83 -49.76 33.83 -27.68
C THR A 83 -50.13 33.87 -29.17
N ALA A 84 -49.95 32.75 -29.89
CA ALA A 84 -50.85 32.20 -30.95
C ALA A 84 -50.20 30.90 -31.51
N ALA A 85 -50.76 29.72 -31.24
CA ALA A 85 -51.78 29.01 -32.03
C ALA A 85 -51.20 28.11 -33.16
N ALA A 86 -51.24 26.80 -32.87
CA ALA A 86 -51.55 25.64 -33.71
C ALA A 86 -51.01 25.54 -35.15
N ALA A 87 -50.21 24.48 -35.38
CA ALA A 87 -50.37 23.63 -36.55
C ALA A 87 -50.08 22.17 -36.13
N GLU A 88 -51.13 21.36 -36.17
CA GLU A 88 -51.07 19.90 -36.03
C GLU A 88 -50.27 19.28 -37.17
N VAL A 89 -49.40 18.33 -36.85
CA VAL A 89 -49.14 17.19 -37.73
C VAL A 89 -49.23 15.94 -36.88
N VAL A 90 -50.41 15.33 -36.93
CA VAL A 90 -50.68 13.98 -36.46
C VAL A 90 -49.96 13.01 -37.41
N PHE A 91 -49.06 12.18 -36.89
CA PHE A 91 -48.79 10.90 -37.51
C PHE A 91 -48.99 9.78 -36.50
N SER A 92 -49.84 8.85 -36.92
CA SER A 92 -50.50 7.82 -36.15
C SER A 92 -49.53 6.81 -35.53
N SER A 93 -49.92 6.36 -34.34
CA SER A 93 -49.41 5.23 -33.59
C SER A 93 -49.26 3.97 -34.43
N SER A 94 -48.16 3.24 -34.21
CA SER A 94 -48.17 1.79 -34.22
C SER A 94 -47.57 1.29 -32.91
N ALA A 95 -48.45 0.76 -32.07
CA ALA A 95 -48.13 0.07 -30.84
C ALA A 95 -47.24 -1.16 -31.12
N TYR A 96 -46.04 -1.14 -30.55
CA TYR A 96 -45.32 -2.31 -30.08
C TYR A 96 -44.62 -1.90 -28.78
N ASP A 97 -45.43 -1.85 -27.72
CA ASP A 97 -44.95 -1.72 -26.35
C ASP A 97 -44.40 -3.10 -25.93
N GLN A 98 -43.17 -3.40 -26.39
CA GLN A 98 -42.30 -4.35 -25.72
C GLN A 98 -41.42 -3.49 -24.81
N GLY A 99 -41.59 -3.63 -23.49
CA GLY A 99 -40.92 -2.81 -22.50
C GLY A 99 -39.44 -2.63 -22.79
N GLU A 100 -39.06 -1.43 -23.22
CA GLU A 100 -37.68 -0.99 -23.24
C GLU A 100 -37.21 -1.02 -21.78
N ILE A 101 -36.44 -2.05 -21.44
CA ILE A 101 -35.55 -2.01 -20.28
C ILE A 101 -34.66 -0.79 -20.52
N SER A 102 -34.97 0.31 -19.82
CA SER A 102 -34.20 1.55 -19.87
C SER A 102 -32.73 1.22 -19.61
N THR A 103 -31.92 1.15 -20.68
CA THR A 103 -30.52 0.77 -20.53
C THR A 103 -29.78 1.84 -19.72
N PRO A 104 -28.97 1.46 -18.72
CA PRO A 104 -28.19 2.42 -17.94
C PRO A 104 -27.26 3.21 -18.85
N ARG A 105 -27.13 4.52 -18.59
CA ARG A 105 -26.27 5.43 -19.36
C ARG A 105 -24.86 5.51 -18.78
N THR A 106 -24.72 5.25 -17.48
CA THR A 106 -23.45 5.30 -16.74
C THR A 106 -23.36 4.15 -15.75
N PHE A 107 -22.16 3.89 -15.21
CA PHE A 107 -21.96 2.90 -14.14
C PHE A 107 -22.80 3.19 -12.89
N LEU A 108 -23.04 4.48 -12.59
CA LEU A 108 -23.79 4.90 -11.41
C LEU A 108 -25.32 4.72 -11.55
N ASP A 109 -25.82 4.61 -12.79
CA ASP A 109 -27.23 4.33 -13.08
C ASP A 109 -27.55 2.83 -13.04
N ALA A 110 -26.53 1.97 -12.90
CA ALA A 110 -26.69 0.53 -12.93
C ALA A 110 -27.44 0.00 -11.69
N SER A 111 -28.47 -0.81 -11.93
CA SER A 111 -29.30 -1.41 -10.87
C SER A 111 -29.08 -2.91 -10.70
N THR A 112 -28.36 -3.53 -11.64
CA THR A 112 -28.08 -4.96 -11.68
C THR A 112 -26.64 -5.24 -12.07
N GLU A 113 -26.21 -6.50 -11.93
CA GLU A 113 -24.94 -6.97 -12.47
C GLU A 113 -24.87 -6.81 -14.00
N GLN A 114 -25.95 -7.22 -14.68
CA GLN A 114 -26.02 -7.15 -16.14
C GLN A 114 -25.90 -5.71 -16.63
N ASP A 115 -26.49 -4.75 -15.90
CA ASP A 115 -26.33 -3.32 -16.17
C ASP A 115 -24.85 -2.90 -16.16
N LEU A 116 -24.09 -3.28 -15.12
CA LEU A 116 -22.67 -2.92 -15.01
C LEU A 116 -21.84 -3.53 -16.14
N LEU A 117 -22.02 -4.82 -16.42
CA LEU A 117 -21.28 -5.51 -17.48
C LEU A 117 -21.61 -4.94 -18.88
N LEU A 118 -22.88 -4.58 -19.12
CA LEU A 118 -23.29 -3.92 -20.36
C LEU A 118 -22.68 -2.53 -20.51
N VAL A 119 -22.51 -1.77 -19.42
CA VAL A 119 -21.81 -0.48 -19.49
C VAL A 119 -20.34 -0.67 -19.87
N ILE A 120 -19.63 -1.65 -19.30
CA ILE A 120 -18.24 -1.96 -19.69
C ILE A 120 -18.16 -2.24 -21.19
N GLN A 121 -19.03 -3.12 -21.69
CA GLN A 121 -19.08 -3.49 -23.11
C GLN A 121 -19.31 -2.26 -24.00
N LYS A 122 -20.30 -1.42 -23.68
CA LYS A 122 -20.63 -0.22 -24.46
C LYS A 122 -19.50 0.81 -24.47
N GLU A 123 -18.82 1.01 -23.33
CA GLU A 123 -17.67 1.92 -23.25
C GLU A 123 -16.49 1.42 -24.08
N ALA A 124 -16.28 0.10 -24.12
CA ALA A 124 -15.26 -0.53 -24.96
C ALA A 124 -15.61 -0.44 -26.47
N GLU A 125 -16.85 -0.75 -26.85
CA GLU A 125 -17.33 -0.63 -28.25
C GLU A 125 -17.27 0.82 -28.76
N ALA A 126 -17.53 1.78 -27.88
CA ALA A 126 -17.40 3.20 -28.21
C ALA A 126 -15.95 3.72 -28.23
N GLY A 127 -14.96 2.87 -27.94
CA GLY A 127 -13.55 3.22 -27.93
C GLY A 127 -13.11 4.13 -26.77
N ARG A 128 -13.97 4.33 -25.77
CA ARG A 128 -13.66 5.13 -24.56
C ARG A 128 -12.94 4.32 -23.50
N LEU A 129 -13.01 2.99 -23.57
CA LEU A 129 -12.32 2.07 -22.69
C LEU A 129 -11.43 1.11 -23.50
N PRO A 130 -10.10 1.10 -23.27
CA PRO A 130 -9.21 0.12 -23.90
C PRO A 130 -9.62 -1.32 -23.56
N ILE A 131 -9.51 -2.23 -24.54
CA ILE A 131 -9.98 -3.63 -24.40
C ILE A 131 -9.36 -4.35 -23.19
N ASN A 132 -8.06 -4.14 -22.96
CA ASN A 132 -7.37 -4.75 -21.82
C ASN A 132 -7.89 -4.23 -20.46
N ILE A 133 -8.30 -2.96 -20.39
CA ILE A 133 -8.89 -2.39 -19.17
C ILE A 133 -10.32 -2.88 -18.98
N ALA A 134 -11.10 -2.98 -20.06
CA ALA A 134 -12.45 -3.55 -20.03
C ALA A 134 -12.44 -4.99 -19.49
N GLN A 135 -11.55 -5.83 -20.00
CA GLN A 135 -11.34 -7.20 -19.50
C GLN A 135 -10.91 -7.22 -18.03
N GLY A 136 -10.02 -6.31 -17.64
CA GLY A 136 -9.60 -6.17 -16.24
C GLY A 136 -10.72 -5.72 -15.31
N MET A 137 -11.64 -4.87 -15.78
CA MET A 137 -12.83 -4.45 -15.04
C MET A 137 -13.81 -5.60 -14.83
N GLU A 138 -14.07 -6.42 -15.85
CA GLU A 138 -14.93 -7.61 -15.75
C GLU A 138 -14.33 -8.64 -14.78
N GLU A 139 -13.03 -8.91 -14.90
CA GLU A 139 -12.33 -9.82 -13.99
C GLU A 139 -12.37 -9.30 -12.54
N LEU A 140 -12.12 -8.00 -12.35
CA LEU A 140 -12.21 -7.36 -11.04
C LEU A 140 -13.61 -7.50 -10.44
N TYR A 141 -14.66 -7.26 -11.24
CA TYR A 141 -16.04 -7.41 -10.81
C TYR A 141 -16.32 -8.83 -10.31
N HIS A 142 -16.02 -9.85 -11.10
CA HIS A 142 -16.30 -11.23 -10.73
C HIS A 142 -15.49 -11.69 -9.51
N ASN A 143 -14.21 -11.32 -9.41
CA ASN A 143 -13.39 -11.70 -8.27
C ASN A 143 -13.85 -11.00 -6.98
N TYR A 144 -14.21 -9.70 -7.06
CA TYR A 144 -14.77 -8.97 -5.93
C TYR A 144 -16.12 -9.55 -5.49
N GLN A 145 -17.02 -9.79 -6.45
CA GLN A 145 -18.32 -10.40 -6.19
C GLN A 145 -18.18 -11.73 -5.46
N ASN A 146 -17.33 -12.63 -5.99
CA ASN A 146 -17.11 -13.95 -5.40
C ASN A 146 -16.59 -13.84 -3.97
N ALA A 147 -15.61 -12.97 -3.71
CA ALA A 147 -15.05 -12.77 -2.37
C ALA A 147 -16.11 -12.25 -1.37
N VAL A 148 -16.88 -11.22 -1.76
CA VAL A 148 -17.89 -10.63 -0.88
C VAL A 148 -19.05 -11.61 -0.64
N LEU A 149 -19.47 -12.40 -1.62
CA LEU A 149 -20.48 -13.45 -1.42
C LEU A 149 -19.98 -14.56 -0.49
N GLN A 150 -18.73 -15.00 -0.65
CA GLN A 150 -18.10 -16.01 0.20
C GLN A 150 -17.98 -15.58 1.67
N SER A 151 -17.96 -14.28 1.97
CA SER A 151 -17.99 -13.76 3.34
C SER A 151 -19.27 -14.13 4.11
N GLY A 152 -20.35 -14.48 3.41
CA GLY A 152 -21.67 -14.72 4.01
C GLY A 152 -22.35 -13.45 4.53
N HIS A 153 -21.88 -12.25 4.13
CA HIS A 153 -22.49 -10.99 4.57
C HIS A 153 -23.96 -10.90 4.09
N PRO A 154 -24.94 -10.60 4.97
CA PRO A 154 -26.37 -10.61 4.61
C PRO A 154 -26.75 -9.67 3.47
N ARG A 155 -25.99 -8.58 3.30
CA ARG A 155 -26.17 -7.57 2.24
C ARG A 155 -25.11 -7.68 1.14
N ALA A 156 -24.49 -8.85 0.95
CA ALA A 156 -23.38 -9.02 0.01
C ALA A 156 -23.71 -8.54 -1.41
N HIS A 157 -24.89 -8.86 -1.94
CA HIS A 157 -25.31 -8.39 -3.28
C HIS A 157 -25.41 -6.86 -3.38
N GLU A 158 -25.97 -6.19 -2.37
CA GLU A 158 -26.06 -4.73 -2.31
C GLU A 158 -24.66 -4.10 -2.24
N ILE A 159 -23.77 -4.66 -1.41
CA ILE A 159 -22.39 -4.20 -1.27
C ILE A 159 -21.65 -4.34 -2.60
N VAL A 160 -21.74 -5.49 -3.27
CA VAL A 160 -21.09 -5.73 -4.56
C VAL A 160 -21.55 -4.71 -5.58
N LEU A 161 -22.87 -4.56 -5.76
CA LEU A 161 -23.42 -3.63 -6.73
C LEU A 161 -22.97 -2.19 -6.44
N SER A 162 -23.13 -1.73 -5.20
CA SER A 162 -22.80 -0.35 -4.81
C SER A 162 -21.30 -0.05 -4.94
N ASN A 163 -20.43 -0.95 -4.46
CA ASN A 163 -18.99 -0.71 -4.47
C ASN A 163 -18.43 -0.82 -5.89
N MET A 164 -18.88 -1.80 -6.68
CA MET A 164 -18.40 -1.98 -8.05
C MET A 164 -18.91 -0.90 -8.99
N ALA A 165 -20.15 -0.42 -8.86
CA ALA A 165 -20.63 0.72 -9.64
C ALA A 165 -19.72 1.94 -9.49
N VAL A 166 -19.37 2.28 -8.25
CA VAL A 166 -18.47 3.41 -7.97
C VAL A 166 -17.04 3.12 -8.41
N ALA A 167 -16.52 1.91 -8.18
CA ALA A 167 -15.17 1.56 -8.59
C ALA A 167 -14.99 1.65 -10.11
N LEU A 168 -15.90 1.05 -10.89
CA LEU A 168 -15.87 1.06 -12.34
C LEU A 168 -16.03 2.48 -12.92
N ASP A 169 -16.90 3.29 -12.32
CA ASP A 169 -17.04 4.72 -12.65
C ASP A 169 -15.71 5.47 -12.47
N ARG A 170 -15.06 5.34 -11.30
CA ARG A 170 -13.79 6.02 -11.02
C ARG A 170 -12.65 5.52 -11.90
N ILE A 171 -12.59 4.23 -12.21
CA ILE A 171 -11.57 3.67 -13.11
C ILE A 171 -11.80 4.19 -14.53
N SER A 172 -13.04 4.25 -15.02
CA SER A 172 -13.36 4.81 -16.34
C SER A 172 -12.93 6.28 -16.45
N MET A 173 -13.15 7.07 -15.40
CA MET A 173 -12.65 8.45 -15.34
C MET A 173 -11.11 8.51 -15.48
N GLU A 174 -10.38 7.62 -14.81
CA GLU A 174 -8.91 7.57 -14.88
C GLU A 174 -8.37 7.17 -16.26
N VAL A 175 -9.17 6.49 -17.08
CA VAL A 175 -8.82 6.19 -18.47
C VAL A 175 -9.02 7.42 -19.35
N GLN A 176 -10.09 8.18 -19.12
CA GLN A 176 -10.45 9.35 -19.91
C GLN A 176 -9.60 10.59 -19.58
N ASP A 177 -9.36 10.83 -18.29
CA ASP A 177 -8.55 11.94 -17.78
C ASP A 177 -7.63 11.45 -16.66
N PRO A 178 -6.45 10.86 -17.00
CA PRO A 178 -5.59 10.23 -16.02
C PRO A 178 -5.02 11.22 -15.00
N PHE A 179 -5.30 11.00 -13.71
CA PHE A 179 -4.69 11.77 -12.63
C PHE A 179 -3.15 11.66 -12.63
N GLN A 180 -2.47 12.79 -12.44
CA GLN A 180 -1.00 12.83 -12.34
C GLN A 180 -0.56 12.99 -10.90
N PHE A 181 0.11 11.96 -10.37
CA PHE A 181 0.66 11.99 -9.02
C PHE A 181 1.87 12.91 -8.91
N SER A 182 1.87 13.79 -7.90
CA SER A 182 3.04 14.55 -7.47
C SER A 182 4.01 13.68 -6.66
N SER A 183 5.24 14.18 -6.45
CA SER A 183 6.25 13.48 -5.64
C SER A 183 5.78 13.18 -4.21
N HIS A 184 5.08 14.14 -3.60
CA HIS A 184 4.27 13.93 -2.40
C HIS A 184 2.82 14.21 -2.79
N HIS A 185 1.96 13.21 -2.63
CA HIS A 185 0.54 13.26 -2.95
C HIS A 185 -0.24 13.20 -1.65
N GLU A 186 -1.19 14.12 -1.47
CA GLU A 186 -2.11 14.13 -0.33
C GLU A 186 -3.42 13.46 -0.74
N ALA A 187 -4.00 12.68 0.17
CA ALA A 187 -5.24 11.97 -0.09
C ALA A 187 -6.37 12.93 -0.53
N ILE A 188 -7.02 12.62 -1.65
CA ILE A 188 -8.13 13.43 -2.17
C ILE A 188 -9.40 13.07 -1.39
N ARG A 189 -9.88 14.03 -0.60
CA ARG A 189 -11.09 13.89 0.25
C ARG A 189 -12.32 14.61 -0.31
N LYS A 190 -12.15 15.49 -1.30
CA LYS A 190 -13.22 16.30 -1.92
C LYS A 190 -12.91 16.58 -3.40
N PRO A 191 -13.92 16.77 -4.27
CA PRO A 191 -15.37 16.65 -3.98
C PRO A 191 -15.84 15.21 -3.79
N PHE A 192 -15.06 14.24 -4.27
CA PHE A 192 -15.22 12.81 -4.00
C PHE A 192 -14.18 12.38 -2.96
N ASP A 193 -14.60 11.61 -1.96
CA ASP A 193 -13.71 11.12 -0.92
C ASP A 193 -13.10 9.77 -1.33
N TYR A 194 -11.94 9.81 -1.99
CA TYR A 194 -11.23 8.61 -2.46
C TYR A 194 -10.71 7.75 -1.30
N TYR A 195 -10.43 8.35 -0.14
CA TYR A 195 -10.04 7.60 1.06
C TYR A 195 -11.19 6.72 1.52
N MET A 196 -12.37 7.32 1.75
CA MET A 196 -13.54 6.58 2.20
C MET A 196 -14.04 5.58 1.16
N PHE A 197 -13.92 5.90 -0.13
CA PHE A 197 -14.13 4.94 -1.22
C PHE A 197 -13.24 3.70 -1.06
N GLY A 198 -11.93 3.89 -0.89
CA GLY A 198 -11.00 2.78 -0.71
C GLY A 198 -11.27 1.97 0.56
N GLN A 199 -11.59 2.63 1.68
CA GLN A 199 -11.97 1.95 2.94
C GLN A 199 -13.22 1.08 2.74
N LYS A 200 -14.29 1.65 2.15
CA LYS A 200 -15.57 0.94 1.91
C LYS A 200 -15.43 -0.21 0.92
N TYR A 201 -14.55 -0.08 -0.06
CA TYR A 201 -14.30 -1.12 -1.04
C TYR A 201 -13.57 -2.32 -0.40
N ILE A 202 -12.57 -2.07 0.44
CA ILE A 202 -11.73 -3.11 1.02
C ILE A 202 -12.39 -3.77 2.24
N ALA A 203 -13.11 -3.03 3.09
CA ALA A 203 -13.68 -3.56 4.34
C ALA A 203 -14.48 -4.87 4.21
N PRO A 204 -15.34 -5.08 3.20
CA PRO A 204 -16.08 -6.34 3.02
C PRO A 204 -15.22 -7.57 2.73
N LEU A 205 -13.94 -7.38 2.42
CA LEU A 205 -12.98 -8.44 2.14
C LEU A 205 -12.24 -8.91 3.41
N LEU A 206 -12.37 -8.19 4.52
CA LEU A 206 -11.66 -8.49 5.76
C LEU A 206 -12.54 -9.29 6.70
N ASP A 207 -12.08 -10.49 7.06
CA ASP A 207 -12.67 -11.24 8.16
C ASP A 207 -12.17 -10.69 9.49
N PHE A 208 -12.80 -9.61 9.96
CA PHE A 208 -12.46 -8.97 11.23
C PHE A 208 -12.51 -9.94 12.43
N ARG A 209 -13.35 -10.99 12.39
CA ARG A 209 -13.41 -12.00 13.46
C ARG A 209 -12.17 -12.86 13.53
N ASN A 210 -11.51 -13.08 12.40
CA ASN A 210 -10.25 -13.82 12.30
C ASN A 210 -9.07 -12.90 11.98
N SER A 211 -9.19 -11.61 12.30
CA SER A 211 -8.12 -10.63 12.15
C SER A 211 -7.54 -10.22 13.51
N PHE A 212 -6.28 -9.77 13.56
CA PHE A 212 -5.60 -9.47 14.83
C PHE A 212 -4.70 -8.24 14.74
N LEU A 213 -4.70 -7.45 15.81
CA LEU A 213 -3.80 -6.33 16.04
C LEU A 213 -2.80 -6.65 17.16
N GLY A 214 -1.52 -6.71 16.84
CA GLY A 214 -0.40 -6.92 17.76
C GLY A 214 0.13 -5.61 18.33
N ASN A 215 0.30 -5.57 19.65
CA ASN A 215 0.91 -4.48 20.40
C ASN A 215 0.24 -3.11 20.18
N MET A 216 -1.09 -3.06 20.31
CA MET A 216 -1.88 -1.82 20.18
C MET A 216 -1.32 -0.64 20.99
N SER A 217 -0.78 -0.88 22.19
CA SER A 217 -0.19 0.16 23.04
C SER A 217 0.98 0.91 22.38
N LEU A 218 1.73 0.28 21.48
CA LEU A 218 2.83 0.92 20.76
C LEU A 218 2.31 1.88 19.68
N PHE A 219 1.14 1.63 19.09
CA PHE A 219 0.50 2.62 18.20
C PHE A 219 0.06 3.86 18.98
N ASN A 220 -0.45 3.70 20.20
CA ASN A 220 -0.75 4.83 21.09
C ASN A 220 0.51 5.62 21.46
N GLU A 221 1.63 4.93 21.73
CA GLU A 221 2.92 5.59 21.92
C GLU A 221 3.33 6.41 20.70
N MET A 222 3.15 5.88 19.49
CA MET A 222 3.45 6.60 18.25
C MET A 222 2.60 7.84 18.07
N GLU A 223 1.30 7.78 18.36
CA GLU A 223 0.45 8.98 18.31
C GLU A 223 0.90 10.05 19.30
N ASN A 224 1.29 9.67 20.52
CA ASN A 224 1.84 10.61 21.50
C ASN A 224 3.11 11.30 20.98
N LYS A 225 3.98 10.56 20.28
CA LYS A 225 5.20 11.11 19.64
C LYS A 225 4.87 12.08 18.51
N LEU A 226 3.91 11.71 17.67
CA LEU A 226 3.44 12.56 16.57
C LEU A 226 2.83 13.86 17.11
N GLN A 227 2.07 13.81 18.21
CA GLN A 227 1.53 14.99 18.91
C GLN A 227 2.64 15.88 19.50
N GLN A 228 3.76 15.30 19.92
CA GLN A 228 4.94 16.04 20.41
C GLN A 228 5.75 16.72 19.29
N GLY A 229 5.33 16.60 18.03
CA GLY A 229 6.09 17.13 16.89
C GLY A 229 7.10 16.16 16.30
N GLU A 230 7.25 14.96 16.87
CA GLU A 230 8.25 13.97 16.46
C GLU A 230 7.79 13.20 15.21
N ASN A 231 8.74 12.57 14.50
CA ASN A 231 8.45 11.74 13.33
C ASN A 231 8.46 10.24 13.69
N VAL A 232 7.64 9.47 13.01
CA VAL A 232 7.57 8.01 13.09
C VAL A 232 7.79 7.41 11.70
N ILE A 233 8.65 6.40 11.61
CA ILE A 233 8.88 5.62 10.39
C ILE A 233 8.60 4.16 10.71
N LEU A 234 7.66 3.58 9.97
CA LEU A 234 7.30 2.16 10.01
C LEU A 234 8.08 1.42 8.92
N ILE A 235 8.98 0.54 9.33
CA ILE A 235 9.74 -0.35 8.46
C ILE A 235 9.00 -1.68 8.38
N SER A 236 8.43 -1.98 7.22
CA SER A 236 7.43 -3.04 7.07
C SER A 236 7.80 -4.09 6.03
N ASN A 237 7.22 -5.29 6.13
CA ASN A 237 6.98 -6.10 4.93
C ASN A 237 5.79 -5.53 4.12
N HIS A 238 5.50 -6.11 2.96
CA HIS A 238 4.42 -5.65 2.06
C HIS A 238 3.83 -6.85 1.35
N GLN A 239 2.50 -6.98 1.29
CA GLN A 239 1.86 -8.20 0.78
C GLN A 239 0.91 -7.93 -0.38
N THR A 240 0.12 -6.88 -0.31
CA THR A 240 -0.93 -6.56 -1.28
C THR A 240 -0.89 -5.08 -1.67
N GLU A 241 -1.49 -4.72 -2.79
CA GLU A 241 -1.66 -3.30 -3.15
C GLU A 241 -2.65 -2.60 -2.22
N ALA A 242 -3.48 -3.36 -1.50
CA ALA A 242 -4.43 -2.90 -0.51
C ALA A 242 -3.83 -2.69 0.90
N ASP A 243 -2.53 -2.93 1.12
CA ASP A 243 -1.89 -2.81 2.44
C ASP A 243 -2.22 -1.47 3.16
N PRO A 244 -2.16 -0.29 2.50
CA PRO A 244 -2.52 0.97 3.17
C PRO A 244 -3.98 1.01 3.66
N ALA A 245 -4.91 0.41 2.92
CA ALA A 245 -6.30 0.33 3.31
C ALA A 245 -6.50 -0.65 4.47
N ILE A 246 -5.83 -1.80 4.43
CA ILE A 246 -5.90 -2.83 5.47
C ILE A 246 -5.31 -2.29 6.78
N ILE A 247 -4.15 -1.63 6.73
CA ILE A 247 -3.55 -0.97 7.91
C ILE A 247 -4.52 0.06 8.49
N ALA A 248 -5.13 0.90 7.64
CA ALA A 248 -6.09 1.90 8.10
C ALA A 248 -7.33 1.27 8.74
N LEU A 249 -7.93 0.24 8.11
CA LEU A 249 -9.10 -0.47 8.64
C LEU A 249 -8.83 -1.14 9.99
N LEU A 250 -7.63 -1.68 10.22
CA LEU A 250 -7.27 -2.32 11.49
C LEU A 250 -6.96 -1.31 12.61
N LEU A 251 -6.79 -0.03 12.27
CA LEU A 251 -6.44 1.04 13.21
C LEU A 251 -7.54 2.11 13.33
N GLU A 252 -8.59 2.11 12.51
CA GLU A 252 -9.55 3.22 12.44
C GLU A 252 -10.32 3.46 13.75
N SER A 253 -10.56 2.41 14.55
CA SER A 253 -11.27 2.55 15.83
C SER A 253 -10.37 3.00 16.98
N THR A 254 -9.06 2.74 16.93
CA THR A 254 -8.13 2.99 18.05
C THR A 254 -7.13 4.10 17.78
N ASN A 255 -6.68 4.22 16.54
CA ASN A 255 -5.63 5.13 16.09
C ASN A 255 -6.02 5.80 14.76
N PRO A 256 -7.15 6.54 14.71
CA PRO A 256 -7.65 7.16 13.48
C PRO A 256 -6.68 8.18 12.90
N TYR A 257 -5.84 8.82 13.72
CA TYR A 257 -4.82 9.73 13.21
C TYR A 257 -3.82 8.98 12.34
N ILE A 258 -3.33 7.81 12.79
CA ILE A 258 -2.46 6.96 11.98
C ILE A 258 -3.19 6.48 10.73
N ALA A 259 -4.44 6.01 10.86
CA ALA A 259 -5.24 5.46 9.77
C ALA A 259 -5.47 6.46 8.62
N GLU A 260 -5.58 7.76 8.92
CA GLU A 260 -5.84 8.80 7.91
C GLU A 260 -4.58 9.56 7.44
N ASN A 261 -3.53 9.63 8.27
CA ASN A 261 -2.37 10.50 8.03
C ASN A 261 -1.07 9.75 7.68
N MET A 262 -1.08 8.42 7.69
CA MET A 262 0.07 7.62 7.25
C MET A 262 0.42 7.93 5.79
N ILE A 263 1.69 8.25 5.55
CA ILE A 263 2.25 8.49 4.21
C ILE A 263 2.94 7.22 3.74
N SER A 264 2.40 6.57 2.71
CA SER A 264 2.95 5.35 2.14
C SER A 264 3.98 5.66 1.05
N VAL A 265 5.20 5.13 1.19
CA VAL A 265 6.18 5.14 0.10
C VAL A 265 5.72 4.12 -0.95
N ALA A 266 5.24 4.61 -2.09
CA ALA A 266 4.55 3.80 -3.09
C ALA A 266 5.32 3.74 -4.42
N GLY A 267 5.30 2.54 -5.02
CA GLY A 267 5.90 2.24 -6.31
C GLY A 267 5.12 2.83 -7.49
N ASP A 268 5.71 2.79 -8.68
CA ASP A 268 5.15 3.32 -9.91
C ASP A 268 3.87 2.61 -10.38
N ARG A 269 3.74 1.30 -10.16
CA ARG A 269 2.58 0.53 -10.65
C ARG A 269 1.23 1.01 -10.13
N VAL A 270 1.13 1.21 -8.82
CA VAL A 270 -0.13 1.61 -8.18
C VAL A 270 -0.53 3.05 -8.50
N VAL A 271 0.38 3.86 -9.06
CA VAL A 271 0.12 5.23 -9.52
C VAL A 271 -0.02 5.34 -11.04
N THR A 272 0.23 4.26 -11.79
CA THR A 272 0.08 4.20 -13.25
C THR A 272 -1.08 3.32 -13.71
N ASP A 273 -1.38 2.23 -13.00
CA ASP A 273 -2.43 1.27 -13.39
C ASP A 273 -3.83 1.88 -13.17
N PRO A 274 -4.65 2.09 -14.21
CA PRO A 274 -5.99 2.68 -14.07
C PRO A 274 -6.90 1.94 -13.09
N LEU A 275 -6.73 0.63 -12.94
CA LEU A 275 -7.52 -0.19 -12.01
C LEU A 275 -7.14 0.07 -10.54
N CYS A 276 -5.96 0.63 -10.27
CA CYS A 276 -5.44 0.91 -8.93
C CYS A 276 -5.47 2.40 -8.58
N LYS A 277 -5.34 3.28 -9.57
CA LYS A 277 -5.22 4.73 -9.37
C LYS A 277 -6.32 5.33 -8.49
N PRO A 278 -7.62 4.99 -8.62
CA PRO A 278 -8.64 5.52 -7.72
C PRO A 278 -8.37 5.21 -6.24
N PHE A 279 -7.83 4.03 -5.92
CA PHE A 279 -7.47 3.66 -4.55
C PHE A 279 -6.24 4.45 -4.06
N SER A 280 -5.25 4.62 -4.92
CA SER A 280 -4.04 5.40 -4.64
C SER A 280 -4.33 6.89 -4.44
N MET A 281 -5.28 7.46 -5.19
CA MET A 281 -5.72 8.85 -5.03
C MET A 281 -6.25 9.14 -3.62
N GLY A 282 -6.79 8.13 -2.94
CA GLY A 282 -7.31 8.21 -1.58
C GLY A 282 -6.27 8.06 -0.47
N ARG A 283 -4.97 7.97 -0.78
CA ARG A 283 -3.90 7.77 0.21
C ARG A 283 -2.91 8.92 0.18
N ASN A 284 -2.23 9.17 1.30
CA ASN A 284 -1.06 10.04 1.29
C ASN A 284 0.13 9.22 0.79
N LEU A 285 0.81 9.67 -0.26
CA LEU A 285 1.85 8.91 -0.93
C LEU A 285 3.14 9.71 -1.06
N LEU A 286 4.26 9.00 -0.95
CA LEU A 286 5.54 9.43 -1.52
C LEU A 286 5.81 8.56 -2.73
N CYS A 287 5.65 9.14 -3.92
CA CYS A 287 5.72 8.41 -5.18
C CYS A 287 7.18 8.20 -5.59
N VAL A 288 7.60 6.94 -5.68
CA VAL A 288 8.95 6.54 -6.07
C VAL A 288 8.91 5.41 -7.09
N TYR A 289 9.85 5.42 -8.04
CA TYR A 289 10.11 4.28 -8.91
C TYR A 289 10.90 3.23 -8.13
N SER A 290 10.38 2.00 -8.09
CA SER A 290 11.07 0.90 -7.41
C SER A 290 12.40 0.58 -8.08
N LYS A 291 13.41 0.22 -7.27
CA LYS A 291 14.69 -0.28 -7.79
C LYS A 291 14.48 -1.52 -8.67
N LYS A 292 13.44 -2.33 -8.40
CA LYS A 292 13.11 -3.55 -9.15
C LYS A 292 12.74 -3.26 -10.61
N HIS A 293 12.11 -2.11 -10.88
CA HIS A 293 11.60 -1.71 -12.20
C HIS A 293 12.35 -0.50 -12.80
N MET A 294 13.46 -0.10 -12.17
CA MET A 294 14.25 1.07 -12.58
C MET A 294 14.81 0.91 -14.00
N TYR A 295 15.19 -0.32 -14.36
CA TYR A 295 15.88 -0.65 -15.61
C TYR A 295 15.03 -1.46 -16.60
N ASP A 296 13.72 -1.59 -16.35
CA ASP A 296 12.81 -2.30 -17.26
C ASP A 296 12.76 -1.64 -18.64
N ASP A 297 12.85 -0.30 -18.66
CA ASP A 297 13.02 0.52 -19.85
C ASP A 297 14.26 1.41 -19.68
N PRO A 298 15.36 1.12 -20.39
CA PRO A 298 16.60 1.90 -20.33
C PRO A 298 16.43 3.39 -20.64
N GLU A 299 15.49 3.76 -21.52
CA GLU A 299 15.29 5.16 -21.94
C GLU A 299 14.66 6.00 -20.81
N LEU A 300 13.91 5.37 -19.92
CA LEU A 300 13.22 6.04 -18.81
C LEU A 300 14.08 6.15 -17.54
N VAL A 301 15.24 5.48 -17.46
CA VAL A 301 16.08 5.40 -16.24
C VAL A 301 16.41 6.79 -15.69
N ASP A 302 16.84 7.72 -16.53
CA ASP A 302 17.27 9.05 -16.09
C ASP A 302 16.09 9.92 -15.62
N MET A 303 14.92 9.73 -16.22
CA MET A 303 13.68 10.37 -15.75
C MET A 303 13.29 9.79 -14.38
N LYS A 304 13.26 8.44 -14.25
CA LYS A 304 12.92 7.75 -12.99
C LYS A 304 13.85 8.15 -11.84
N LYS A 305 15.16 8.23 -12.09
CA LYS A 305 16.15 8.71 -11.10
C LYS A 305 15.92 10.17 -10.68
N ARG A 306 15.59 11.05 -11.63
CA ARG A 306 15.27 12.46 -11.34
C ARG A 306 14.00 12.59 -10.51
N ALA A 307 12.95 11.84 -10.85
CA ALA A 307 11.71 11.79 -10.08
C ALA A 307 11.96 11.29 -8.64
N ASN A 308 12.69 10.19 -8.45
CA ASN A 308 13.06 9.70 -7.12
C ASN A 308 13.86 10.72 -6.31
N THR A 309 14.79 11.44 -6.95
CA THR A 309 15.55 12.51 -6.30
C THR A 309 14.63 13.62 -5.80
N LYS A 310 13.59 13.99 -6.58
CA LYS A 310 12.59 14.96 -6.17
C LYS A 310 11.77 14.44 -4.97
N SER A 311 11.28 13.21 -5.02
CA SER A 311 10.51 12.61 -3.92
C SER A 311 11.32 12.46 -2.63
N LEU A 312 12.62 12.14 -2.70
CA LEU A 312 13.50 12.11 -1.53
C LEU A 312 13.72 13.50 -0.93
N LYS A 313 13.75 14.56 -1.75
CA LYS A 313 13.81 15.95 -1.25
C LYS A 313 12.51 16.32 -0.53
N GLU A 314 11.35 15.96 -1.08
CA GLU A 314 10.05 16.18 -0.42
C GLU A 314 9.99 15.43 0.91
N LEU A 315 10.40 14.16 0.97
CA LEU A 315 10.49 13.40 2.22
C LEU A 315 11.38 14.08 3.25
N ALA A 316 12.55 14.59 2.86
CA ALA A 316 13.43 15.32 3.77
C ALA A 316 12.77 16.60 4.30
N MET A 317 12.01 17.32 3.48
CA MET A 317 11.25 18.51 3.89
C MET A 317 10.09 18.16 4.82
N LEU A 318 9.37 17.07 4.55
CA LEU A 318 8.32 16.56 5.41
C LEU A 318 8.86 16.21 6.79
N LEU A 319 9.96 15.45 6.88
CA LEU A 319 10.57 15.09 8.16
C LEU A 319 11.06 16.32 8.95
N ARG A 320 11.59 17.35 8.26
CA ARG A 320 11.95 18.63 8.91
C ARG A 320 10.76 19.38 9.51
N SER A 321 9.57 19.19 8.96
CA SER A 321 8.35 19.81 9.49
C SER A 321 7.79 19.13 10.74
N GLY A 322 8.24 17.91 11.03
CA GLY A 322 7.77 17.13 12.18
C GLY A 322 6.36 16.55 12.02
N SER A 323 5.93 15.78 13.03
CA SER A 323 4.61 15.12 13.09
C SER A 323 4.27 14.25 11.88
N LYS A 324 5.27 13.63 11.23
CA LYS A 324 5.05 12.74 10.08
C LYS A 324 5.13 11.28 10.47
N ILE A 325 4.19 10.50 9.96
CA ILE A 325 4.21 9.04 10.01
C ILE A 325 4.40 8.49 8.59
N ILE A 326 5.53 7.82 8.36
CA ILE A 326 5.91 7.28 7.06
C ILE A 326 5.90 5.75 7.12
N TRP A 327 5.23 5.10 6.18
CA TRP A 327 5.31 3.66 5.97
C TRP A 327 6.16 3.34 4.75
N ILE A 328 7.10 2.41 4.89
CA ILE A 328 7.95 1.95 3.79
C ILE A 328 8.22 0.45 3.91
N ALA A 329 8.21 -0.21 2.76
CA ALA A 329 8.66 -1.60 2.61
C ALA A 329 10.03 -1.66 1.94
N PRO A 330 11.14 -1.83 2.68
CA PRO A 330 12.48 -1.78 2.10
C PRO A 330 12.80 -2.92 1.14
N SER A 331 12.00 -4.00 1.12
CA SER A 331 12.08 -5.05 0.11
C SER A 331 11.77 -4.54 -1.31
N GLY A 332 11.10 -3.38 -1.43
CA GLY A 332 10.78 -2.72 -2.70
C GLY A 332 9.70 -3.40 -3.52
N GLY A 333 8.98 -4.37 -2.96
CA GLY A 333 7.81 -5.00 -3.57
C GLY A 333 7.16 -6.03 -2.65
N ARG A 334 6.00 -6.55 -3.07
CA ARG A 334 5.21 -7.51 -2.31
C ARG A 334 5.98 -8.81 -2.03
N ASP A 335 5.68 -9.45 -0.91
CA ASP A 335 6.14 -10.78 -0.53
C ASP A 335 5.73 -11.80 -1.62
N ARG A 336 6.41 -12.95 -1.66
CA ARG A 336 6.09 -14.05 -2.57
C ARG A 336 6.19 -15.37 -1.81
N PRO A 337 5.39 -16.37 -2.19
CA PRO A 337 5.52 -17.69 -1.62
C PRO A 337 6.84 -18.31 -2.07
N ASP A 338 7.45 -19.09 -1.19
CA ASP A 338 8.57 -19.94 -1.57
C ASP A 338 8.14 -20.87 -2.72
N PRO A 339 8.92 -20.98 -3.81
CA PRO A 339 8.51 -21.73 -4.99
C PRO A 339 8.34 -23.23 -4.73
N VAL A 340 8.99 -23.77 -3.70
CA VAL A 340 8.97 -25.17 -3.30
C VAL A 340 7.94 -25.41 -2.20
N THR A 341 8.08 -24.73 -1.05
CA THR A 341 7.23 -24.98 0.12
C THR A 341 5.86 -24.30 0.02
N LYS A 342 5.71 -23.33 -0.89
CA LYS A 342 4.53 -22.45 -1.04
C LYS A 342 4.25 -21.58 0.17
N GLU A 343 5.15 -21.53 1.14
CA GLU A 343 4.98 -20.72 2.34
C GLU A 343 5.31 -19.25 2.07
N TRP A 344 4.52 -18.36 2.65
CA TRP A 344 4.72 -16.91 2.59
C TRP A 344 5.51 -16.43 3.80
N TYR A 345 6.51 -15.59 3.54
CA TYR A 345 7.30 -14.89 4.56
C TYR A 345 7.67 -13.49 4.06
N PRO A 346 7.96 -12.55 4.98
CA PRO A 346 8.52 -11.25 4.64
C PRO A 346 9.71 -11.34 3.68
N ALA A 347 9.70 -10.56 2.60
CA ALA A 347 10.82 -10.49 1.68
C ALA A 347 12.03 -9.76 2.31
N PRO A 348 13.27 -10.14 1.98
CA PRO A 348 14.47 -9.50 2.53
C PRO A 348 14.51 -7.99 2.28
N PHE A 349 14.97 -7.24 3.28
CA PHE A 349 15.09 -5.79 3.21
C PHE A 349 16.35 -5.34 2.45
N ASP A 350 16.22 -4.30 1.62
CA ASP A 350 17.36 -3.60 1.05
C ASP A 350 18.04 -2.72 2.11
N VAL A 351 19.25 -3.10 2.51
CA VAL A 351 20.07 -2.41 3.52
C VAL A 351 20.24 -0.92 3.20
N SER A 352 20.40 -0.58 1.92
CA SER A 352 20.57 0.83 1.52
C SER A 352 19.30 1.64 1.75
N SER A 353 18.12 1.06 1.52
CA SER A 353 16.84 1.73 1.74
C SER A 353 16.58 1.97 3.22
N VAL A 354 16.87 0.97 4.08
CA VAL A 354 16.78 1.13 5.54
C VAL A 354 17.74 2.21 6.04
N ASP A 355 19.01 2.17 5.62
CA ASP A 355 20.02 3.16 6.04
C ASP A 355 19.66 4.57 5.55
N ASN A 356 19.11 4.71 4.34
CA ASN A 356 18.66 6.00 3.82
C ASN A 356 17.54 6.61 4.67
N MET A 357 16.53 5.82 5.04
CA MET A 357 15.43 6.30 5.90
C MET A 357 15.95 6.72 7.28
N ARG A 358 16.84 5.92 7.87
CA ARG A 358 17.51 6.26 9.14
C ARG A 358 18.27 7.58 9.05
N ARG A 359 19.11 7.76 8.02
CA ARG A 359 19.85 9.01 7.84
C ARG A 359 18.92 10.20 7.66
N LEU A 360 17.87 10.07 6.87
CA LEU A 360 16.90 11.15 6.67
C LEU A 360 16.23 11.55 7.99
N ALA A 361 15.85 10.57 8.82
CA ALA A 361 15.29 10.83 10.14
C ALA A 361 16.28 11.56 11.07
N GLU A 362 17.54 11.10 11.14
CA GLU A 362 18.56 11.71 11.99
C GLU A 362 18.92 13.15 11.58
N HIS A 363 18.93 13.43 10.27
CA HIS A 363 19.30 14.73 9.73
C HIS A 363 18.08 15.66 9.53
N ALA A 364 16.90 15.26 9.99
CA ALA A 364 15.69 16.08 9.91
C ALA A 364 15.70 17.27 10.89
N GLY A 365 16.53 17.24 11.93
CA GLY A 365 16.51 18.26 12.99
C GLY A 365 15.30 18.13 13.94
N VAL A 366 14.46 17.11 13.74
CA VAL A 366 13.31 16.74 14.56
C VAL A 366 13.49 15.27 14.98
N PRO A 367 13.23 14.89 16.24
CA PRO A 367 13.34 13.50 16.67
C PRO A 367 12.55 12.54 15.76
N GLY A 368 13.19 11.47 15.32
CA GLY A 368 12.59 10.44 14.47
C GLY A 368 12.73 9.06 15.07
N HIS A 369 11.66 8.27 15.05
CA HIS A 369 11.59 6.94 15.65
C HIS A 369 11.28 5.89 14.59
N ILE A 370 12.03 4.78 14.60
CA ILE A 370 11.92 3.73 13.59
C ILE A 370 11.41 2.45 14.26
N TYR A 371 10.24 1.98 13.82
CA TYR A 371 9.57 0.80 14.37
C TYR A 371 9.46 -0.30 13.29
N PRO A 372 9.74 -1.57 13.63
CA PRO A 372 9.45 -2.70 12.76
C PRO A 372 7.96 -3.04 12.78
N LEU A 373 7.33 -3.08 11.61
CA LEU A 373 5.91 -3.39 11.42
C LEU A 373 5.76 -4.69 10.61
N ALA A 374 4.85 -5.57 11.02
CA ALA A 374 4.48 -6.74 10.25
C ALA A 374 3.03 -6.65 9.78
N VAL A 375 2.79 -6.99 8.52
CA VAL A 375 1.47 -7.08 7.89
C VAL A 375 1.29 -8.50 7.34
N LEU A 376 0.14 -9.11 7.65
CA LEU A 376 -0.30 -10.38 7.09
C LEU A 376 -1.66 -10.20 6.43
N CYS A 377 -1.70 -10.21 5.09
CA CYS A 377 -2.94 -10.05 4.33
C CYS A 377 -2.86 -10.56 2.88
N TYR A 378 -1.82 -11.33 2.51
CA TYR A 378 -1.65 -11.78 1.12
C TYR A 378 -2.88 -12.53 0.59
N ASP A 379 -3.65 -13.24 1.42
CA ASP A 379 -4.85 -13.96 0.98
C ASP A 379 -5.93 -13.03 0.39
N VAL A 380 -6.02 -11.78 0.87
CA VAL A 380 -7.06 -10.83 0.44
C VAL A 380 -6.89 -10.42 -1.02
N MET A 381 -5.65 -10.12 -1.43
CA MET A 381 -5.33 -9.68 -2.79
C MET A 381 -3.88 -10.07 -3.14
N PRO A 382 -3.60 -11.36 -3.34
CA PRO A 382 -2.24 -11.86 -3.47
C PRO A 382 -1.61 -11.35 -4.77
N PRO A 383 -0.29 -11.08 -4.76
CA PRO A 383 0.42 -10.82 -5.98
C PRO A 383 0.50 -12.05 -6.90
N PRO A 384 0.73 -11.85 -8.21
CA PRO A 384 1.10 -12.94 -9.11
C PRO A 384 2.35 -13.67 -8.60
N LEU A 385 2.45 -14.97 -8.89
CA LEU A 385 3.57 -15.82 -8.42
C LEU A 385 4.95 -15.31 -8.85
N GLN A 386 5.01 -14.66 -10.02
CA GLN A 386 6.22 -14.04 -10.54
C GLN A 386 6.03 -12.51 -10.60
N VAL A 387 7.15 -11.79 -10.63
CA VAL A 387 7.09 -10.35 -10.88
C VAL A 387 6.85 -10.16 -12.36
N GLU A 388 5.62 -9.79 -12.73
CA GLU A 388 5.28 -9.42 -14.11
C GLU A 388 6.01 -8.14 -14.49
N LYS A 389 6.29 -7.91 -15.78
CA LYS A 389 6.92 -6.67 -16.26
C LYS A 389 5.90 -5.62 -16.68
N GLU A 390 4.82 -6.07 -17.29
CA GLU A 390 3.74 -5.23 -17.79
C GLU A 390 2.79 -4.78 -16.67
N ILE A 391 2.01 -3.73 -16.95
CA ILE A 391 0.94 -3.23 -16.07
C ILE A 391 -0.35 -4.00 -16.40
N GLY A 392 -1.21 -4.23 -15.41
CA GLY A 392 -2.46 -4.96 -15.59
C GLY A 392 -2.38 -6.41 -15.13
N GLU A 393 -1.77 -6.65 -13.97
CA GLU A 393 -1.73 -7.99 -13.39
C GLU A 393 -3.13 -8.54 -13.08
N LYS A 394 -3.27 -9.86 -13.16
CA LYS A 394 -4.49 -10.56 -12.77
C LYS A 394 -4.77 -10.34 -11.28
N ARG A 395 -5.97 -9.83 -10.96
CA ARG A 395 -6.39 -9.51 -9.59
C ARG A 395 -7.23 -10.63 -9.00
N VAL A 396 -6.59 -11.53 -8.27
CA VAL A 396 -7.32 -12.49 -7.42
C VAL A 396 -7.73 -11.78 -6.14
N ILE A 397 -8.97 -11.97 -5.70
CA ILE A 397 -9.52 -11.37 -4.47
C ILE A 397 -10.19 -12.45 -3.65
N SER A 398 -10.01 -12.43 -2.34
CA SER A 398 -10.71 -13.32 -1.41
C SER A 398 -11.12 -12.62 -0.11
N PHE A 399 -12.09 -13.21 0.59
CA PHE A 399 -12.44 -12.81 1.96
C PHE A 399 -11.57 -13.60 2.94
N HIS A 400 -10.78 -12.89 3.76
CA HIS A 400 -9.85 -13.56 4.66
C HIS A 400 -9.51 -12.73 5.91
N GLY A 401 -9.07 -13.41 6.97
CA GLY A 401 -8.50 -12.78 8.16
C GLY A 401 -7.14 -12.15 7.87
N VAL A 402 -6.85 -11.03 8.52
CA VAL A 402 -5.61 -10.26 8.33
C VAL A 402 -4.93 -9.97 9.67
N GLY A 403 -3.66 -9.58 9.62
CA GLY A 403 -2.85 -9.29 10.79
C GLY A 403 -2.05 -8.01 10.62
N LEU A 404 -1.99 -7.22 11.67
CA LEU A 404 -1.07 -6.08 11.79
C LEU A 404 -0.39 -6.17 13.14
N SER A 405 0.93 -6.00 13.20
CA SER A 405 1.66 -5.97 14.46
C SER A 405 2.79 -4.96 14.36
N VAL A 406 3.11 -4.32 15.48
CA VAL A 406 4.30 -3.47 15.59
C VAL A 406 5.20 -3.92 16.75
N GLY A 407 6.51 -3.86 16.54
CA GLY A 407 7.51 -4.16 17.55
C GLY A 407 8.10 -2.89 18.15
N PRO A 408 8.82 -2.98 19.28
CA PRO A 408 9.49 -1.81 19.86
C PRO A 408 10.53 -1.22 18.91
N LYS A 409 10.79 0.09 19.05
CA LYS A 409 11.81 0.77 18.24
C LYS A 409 13.18 0.12 18.44
N ILE A 410 13.96 0.04 17.37
CA ILE A 410 15.32 -0.52 17.41
C ILE A 410 16.34 0.63 17.46
N SER A 411 17.21 0.61 18.47
CA SER A 411 18.24 1.64 18.67
C SER A 411 19.44 1.40 17.77
N TYR A 412 19.67 2.31 16.81
CA TYR A 412 20.88 2.28 15.99
C TYR A 412 22.16 2.53 16.81
N GLN A 413 22.05 3.34 17.87
CA GLN A 413 23.17 3.69 18.74
C GLN A 413 23.69 2.49 19.52
N GLU A 414 22.80 1.64 20.03
CA GLU A 414 23.17 0.40 20.74
C GLU A 414 23.93 -0.57 19.82
N ILE A 415 23.49 -0.71 18.57
CA ILE A 415 24.17 -1.56 17.58
C ILE A 415 25.54 -0.99 17.20
N THR A 416 25.62 0.34 17.03
CA THR A 416 26.89 1.02 16.71
C THR A 416 27.88 0.94 17.87
N ALA A 417 27.41 0.95 19.12
CA ALA A 417 28.29 0.77 20.28
C ALA A 417 28.93 -0.64 20.33
N ALA A 418 28.21 -1.66 19.84
CA ALA A 418 28.69 -3.04 19.78
C ALA A 418 29.60 -3.34 18.57
N LEU A 419 29.46 -2.60 17.47
CA LEU A 419 30.13 -2.87 16.19
C LEU A 419 30.91 -1.64 15.69
N LYS A 420 32.20 -1.82 15.40
CA LYS A 420 33.08 -0.71 14.97
C LYS A 420 33.06 -0.41 13.45
N ASP A 421 32.61 -1.36 12.64
CA ASP A 421 32.64 -1.26 11.17
C ASP A 421 31.29 -0.74 10.63
N PRO A 422 31.25 0.45 9.97
CA PRO A 422 30.01 1.07 9.51
C PRO A 422 29.15 0.18 8.61
N GLU A 423 29.74 -0.65 7.74
CA GLU A 423 28.96 -1.53 6.87
C GLU A 423 28.31 -2.67 7.67
N LYS A 424 29.04 -3.27 8.61
CA LYS A 424 28.48 -4.27 9.53
C LYS A 424 27.38 -3.70 10.41
N VAL A 425 27.51 -2.44 10.86
CA VAL A 425 26.46 -1.75 11.63
C VAL A 425 25.17 -1.63 10.81
N LYS A 426 25.25 -1.19 9.54
CA LYS A 426 24.07 -1.08 8.67
C LYS A 426 23.39 -2.43 8.44
N MET A 427 24.18 -3.46 8.18
CA MET A 427 23.68 -4.82 8.00
C MET A 427 23.01 -5.33 9.28
N ALA A 428 23.65 -5.17 10.43
CA ALA A 428 23.12 -5.61 11.71
C ALA A 428 21.81 -4.88 12.06
N TYR A 429 21.75 -3.56 11.87
CA TYR A 429 20.52 -2.78 12.11
C TYR A 429 19.37 -3.23 11.20
N THR A 430 19.65 -3.42 9.91
CA THR A 430 18.66 -3.92 8.95
C THR A 430 18.19 -5.31 9.34
N GLN A 431 19.10 -6.19 9.74
CA GLN A 431 18.79 -7.54 10.18
C GLN A 431 17.95 -7.55 11.46
N SER A 432 18.23 -6.67 12.43
CA SER A 432 17.42 -6.57 13.66
C SER A 432 15.98 -6.14 13.35
N LEU A 433 15.79 -5.16 12.46
CA LEU A 433 14.46 -4.74 12.01
C LEU A 433 13.74 -5.90 11.29
N TYR A 434 14.41 -6.53 10.33
CA TYR A 434 13.85 -7.64 9.57
C TYR A 434 13.49 -8.85 10.46
N SER A 435 14.36 -9.22 11.40
CA SER A 435 14.10 -10.30 12.35
C SER A 435 12.90 -10.01 13.24
N SER A 436 12.72 -8.76 13.69
CA SER A 436 11.52 -8.37 14.45
C SER A 436 10.25 -8.45 13.59
N VAL A 437 10.30 -8.02 12.33
CA VAL A 437 9.16 -8.16 11.40
C VAL A 437 8.80 -9.63 11.19
N CYS A 438 9.79 -10.52 11.00
CA CYS A 438 9.56 -11.95 10.86
C CYS A 438 8.98 -12.60 12.13
N GLU A 439 9.44 -12.23 13.32
CA GLU A 439 8.90 -12.74 14.59
C GLU A 439 7.41 -12.37 14.73
N GLN A 440 7.09 -11.10 14.51
CA GLN A 440 5.73 -10.59 14.52
C GLN A 440 4.84 -11.28 13.48
N TYR A 441 5.34 -11.41 12.25
CA TYR A 441 4.64 -12.08 11.17
C TYR A 441 4.31 -13.53 11.51
N ASN A 442 5.22 -14.27 12.14
CA ASN A 442 4.98 -15.65 12.53
C ASN A 442 3.88 -15.77 13.60
N VAL A 443 3.82 -14.83 14.55
CA VAL A 443 2.72 -14.76 15.53
C VAL A 443 1.38 -14.49 14.83
N LEU A 444 1.34 -13.52 13.90
CA LEU A 444 0.15 -13.25 13.10
C LEU A 444 -0.28 -14.48 12.27
N LYS A 445 0.67 -15.17 11.61
CA LYS A 445 0.44 -16.40 10.85
C LYS A 445 -0.14 -17.49 11.73
N SER A 446 0.35 -17.61 12.97
CA SER A 446 -0.15 -18.60 13.93
C SER A 446 -1.56 -18.26 14.43
N ALA A 447 -1.86 -16.97 14.60
CA ALA A 447 -3.19 -16.50 14.98
C ALA A 447 -4.22 -16.74 13.89
N VAL A 448 -3.92 -16.31 12.66
CA VAL A 448 -4.82 -16.34 11.50
C VAL A 448 -4.84 -17.72 10.85
N HIS A 449 -3.75 -18.17 10.23
CA HIS A 449 -3.70 -19.45 9.51
C HIS A 449 -3.61 -20.65 10.45
N GLY A 450 -2.90 -20.49 11.57
CA GLY A 450 -2.81 -21.51 12.62
C GLY A 450 -4.07 -21.62 13.48
N LYS A 451 -5.04 -20.70 13.31
CA LYS A 451 -6.32 -20.64 14.04
C LYS A 451 -6.17 -20.60 15.56
N GLN A 452 -5.04 -20.11 16.06
CA GLN A 452 -4.81 -19.98 17.49
C GLN A 452 -5.47 -18.73 18.07
N GLY A 453 -5.86 -17.78 17.20
CA GLY A 453 -6.42 -16.49 17.60
C GLY A 453 -5.53 -15.75 18.60
N LEU A 454 -6.12 -15.20 19.66
CA LEU A 454 -5.40 -14.48 20.71
C LEU A 454 -4.37 -15.35 21.45
N ASN A 455 -4.53 -16.68 21.46
CA ASN A 455 -3.59 -17.60 22.11
C ASN A 455 -2.23 -17.69 21.40
N ALA A 456 -2.10 -17.18 20.18
CA ALA A 456 -0.81 -17.04 19.51
C ALA A 456 0.09 -15.97 20.14
N SER A 457 -0.46 -15.12 21.02
CA SER A 457 0.30 -14.06 21.69
C SER A 457 1.54 -14.60 22.41
N THR A 458 2.60 -13.83 22.38
CA THR A 458 3.86 -14.10 23.08
C THR A 458 4.12 -13.02 24.14
N PRO A 459 5.11 -13.18 25.03
CA PRO A 459 5.47 -12.11 25.97
C PRO A 459 5.85 -10.78 25.30
N THR A 460 6.29 -10.80 24.04
CA THR A 460 6.73 -9.63 23.27
C THR A 460 5.67 -9.13 22.28
N ILE A 461 4.65 -9.95 21.96
CA ILE A 461 3.61 -9.64 20.96
C ILE A 461 2.25 -10.00 21.54
N SER A 462 1.54 -8.98 22.03
CA SER A 462 0.18 -9.12 22.58
C SER A 462 -0.85 -8.84 21.49
N LEU A 463 -1.63 -9.86 21.11
CA LEU A 463 -2.69 -9.73 20.12
C LEU A 463 -3.99 -9.23 20.73
N SER A 464 -4.78 -8.52 19.93
CA SER A 464 -6.08 -7.95 20.29
C SER A 464 -7.00 -7.84 19.05
N GLN A 465 -8.29 -7.56 19.26
CA GLN A 465 -9.28 -7.34 18.20
C GLN A 465 -10.16 -6.12 18.57
N PRO A 466 -9.66 -4.89 18.42
CA PRO A 466 -10.30 -3.69 18.98
C PRO A 466 -11.58 -3.20 18.26
N TRP A 467 -12.12 -4.01 17.36
CA TRP A 467 -13.35 -3.75 16.60
C TRP A 467 -14.48 -4.73 16.95
N LEU A 468 -14.20 -5.74 17.80
CA LEU A 468 -15.18 -6.74 18.25
C LEU A 468 -15.81 -6.40 19.60
#